data_AF-A0AAE4AMA7-F1
#
_entry.id   AF-A0AAE4AMA7-F1
#
_cell.length_a   1.000
_cell.length_b   1.000
_cell.length_c   1.000
_cell.angle_alpha   90.00
_cell.angle_beta   90.00
_cell.angle_gamma   90.00
#
_symmetry.space_group_name_H-M   'P 1'
#
loop_
_entity.id
_entity.type
_entity.pdbx_description
1 polymer ?
#
loop_
_entity_poly.entity_id
_entity_poly.type
_entity_poly.pdbx_seq_one_letter_code
_entity_poly.pdbx_strand_id
1 'polypeptide(L)'
;MIKCPKCGSDNLLNAIFCRGCGEKLDLSELKPDSFLEKKLTKSQKIMKIVNQVLSVVIALLLITLIVGIFFPVAHLTGNEPSADATKQFEEAQTFGVQAVRRGRRPPRNKDDDKPSSKSFTFSSQDATALLNKSLHLPITGGDNKLTSENLSVSFAGDGCATLILTSKLMGKVPMHNTVVVKPTVSNGVLAMNVQKTKIGFVPVPAQLNQKITQKFVNLSGGSTALDKIKSKLTEVKISDGSLTITVSKK
;
A
#
# COMPACT_ATOMS: atom_id res chain seq x y z
N MET A 1 -28.34 57.29 -15.20
CA MET A 1 -29.08 58.53 -15.53
C MET A 1 -29.46 59.20 -14.21
N ILE A 2 -29.41 60.52 -14.12
CA ILE A 2 -29.77 61.30 -12.92
C ILE A 2 -31.08 62.05 -13.19
N LYS A 3 -32.01 62.06 -12.24
CA LYS A 3 -33.24 62.84 -12.36
C LYS A 3 -33.03 64.26 -11.89
N CYS A 4 -33.53 65.22 -12.66
CA CYS A 4 -33.50 66.62 -12.21
C CYS A 4 -34.43 66.78 -11.00
N PRO A 5 -33.96 67.31 -9.85
CA PRO A 5 -34.78 67.50 -8.66
C PRO A 5 -35.89 68.55 -8.88
N LYS A 6 -35.73 69.45 -9.87
CA LYS A 6 -36.67 70.54 -10.14
C LYS A 6 -37.82 70.15 -11.07
N CYS A 7 -37.56 69.41 -12.14
CA CYS A 7 -38.57 69.09 -13.15
C CYS A 7 -38.77 67.59 -13.41
N GLY A 8 -37.99 66.72 -12.76
CA GLY A 8 -38.13 65.26 -12.87
C GLY A 8 -37.62 64.63 -14.17
N SER A 9 -37.12 65.41 -15.14
CA SER A 9 -36.59 64.87 -16.39
C SER A 9 -35.31 64.05 -16.17
N ASP A 10 -35.18 62.93 -16.87
CA ASP A 10 -33.98 62.09 -16.85
C ASP A 10 -32.83 62.74 -17.63
N ASN A 11 -31.66 62.87 -17.01
CA ASN A 11 -30.45 63.42 -17.60
C ASN A 11 -29.29 62.40 -17.55
N LEU A 12 -28.29 62.59 -18.41
CA LEU A 12 -27.07 61.78 -18.33
C LEU A 12 -26.29 62.13 -17.06
N LEU A 13 -25.54 61.15 -16.52
CA LEU A 13 -24.79 61.32 -15.27
C LEU A 13 -23.69 62.40 -15.34
N ASN A 14 -23.29 62.79 -16.55
CA ASN A 14 -22.31 63.84 -16.83
C ASN A 14 -22.96 65.20 -17.20
N ALA A 15 -24.29 65.32 -17.16
CA ALA A 15 -24.97 66.55 -17.52
C ALA A 15 -24.82 67.60 -16.40
N ILE A 16 -24.21 68.74 -16.72
CA ILE A 16 -24.05 69.87 -15.79
C ILE A 16 -25.36 70.67 -15.68
N PHE A 17 -26.20 70.65 -16.72
CA PHE A 17 -27.50 71.31 -16.76
C PHE A 17 -28.59 70.34 -17.18
N CYS A 18 -29.79 70.55 -16.63
CA CYS A 18 -30.97 69.77 -16.96
C CYS A 18 -31.47 70.09 -18.37
N ARG A 19 -31.64 69.06 -19.22
CA ARG A 19 -32.18 69.23 -20.59
C ARG A 19 -33.62 69.71 -20.65
N GLY A 20 -34.40 69.52 -19.58
CA GLY A 20 -35.82 69.86 -19.55
C GLY A 20 -36.10 71.28 -19.05
N CYS A 21 -35.34 71.78 -18.07
CA CYS A 21 -35.61 73.08 -17.44
C CYS A 21 -34.40 74.00 -17.31
N GLY A 22 -33.22 73.61 -17.80
CA GLY A 22 -31.99 74.43 -17.78
C GLY A 22 -31.31 74.59 -16.41
N GLU A 23 -31.85 74.01 -15.35
CA GLU A 23 -31.30 74.11 -13.99
C GLU A 23 -29.95 73.40 -13.87
N LYS A 24 -29.01 73.97 -13.11
CA LYS A 24 -27.71 73.34 -12.87
C LYS A 24 -27.88 72.10 -11.99
N LEU A 25 -27.35 70.97 -12.44
CA LEU A 25 -27.33 69.72 -11.69
C LEU A 25 -26.02 69.68 -10.91
N ASP A 26 -26.10 69.83 -9.59
CA ASP A 26 -24.93 69.80 -8.72
C ASP A 26 -24.52 68.33 -8.45
N LEU A 27 -23.59 67.81 -9.26
CA LEU A 27 -23.10 66.43 -9.20
C LEU A 27 -22.15 66.18 -8.00
N SER A 28 -21.88 67.22 -7.21
CA SER A 28 -21.02 67.24 -6.03
C SER A 28 -21.52 66.35 -4.88
N GLU A 29 -22.79 65.93 -4.91
CA GLU A 29 -23.43 65.13 -3.85
C GLU A 29 -23.51 63.63 -4.14
N LEU A 30 -23.03 63.16 -5.30
CA LEU A 30 -22.87 61.72 -5.55
C LEU A 30 -21.62 61.19 -4.82
N LYS A 31 -21.68 61.14 -3.48
CA LYS A 31 -20.67 60.43 -2.69
C LYS A 31 -20.75 58.94 -3.03
N PRO A 32 -19.62 58.28 -3.37
CA PRO A 32 -19.59 56.84 -3.57
C PRO A 32 -19.66 56.14 -2.20
N ASP A 33 -20.84 56.08 -1.59
CA ASP A 33 -21.09 55.36 -0.33
C ASP A 33 -21.09 53.82 -0.50
N SER A 34 -20.48 53.30 -1.58
CA SER A 34 -20.43 51.87 -1.88
C SER A 34 -19.03 51.27 -1.90
N PHE A 35 -18.05 51.90 -1.24
CA PHE A 35 -16.91 51.17 -0.69
C PHE A 35 -17.21 50.83 0.78
N LEU A 36 -18.29 50.08 1.00
CA LEU A 36 -18.42 49.32 2.23
C LEU A 36 -17.29 48.29 2.24
N GLU A 37 -16.13 48.68 2.77
CA GLU A 37 -15.21 47.73 3.38
C GLU A 37 -16.05 46.95 4.36
N LYS A 38 -16.46 45.74 3.96
CA LYS A 38 -17.18 44.81 4.81
C LYS A 38 -16.18 44.44 5.90
N LYS A 39 -16.13 45.24 6.97
CA LYS A 39 -15.25 45.02 8.12
C LYS A 39 -15.64 43.67 8.68
N LEU A 40 -14.87 42.65 8.30
CA LEU A 40 -15.01 41.29 8.79
C LEU A 40 -15.15 41.37 10.30
N THR A 41 -16.28 40.91 10.81
CA THR A 41 -16.58 40.95 12.24
C THR A 41 -15.47 40.22 13.00
N LYS A 42 -15.24 40.57 14.27
CA LYS A 42 -14.19 39.89 15.08
C LYS A 42 -14.33 38.37 15.02
N SER A 43 -15.57 37.87 14.97
CA SER A 43 -15.91 36.45 14.77
C SER A 43 -15.43 35.90 13.42
N GLN A 44 -15.61 36.62 12.31
CA GLN A 44 -15.13 36.20 10.98
C GLN A 44 -13.60 36.20 10.88
N LYS A 45 -12.92 37.16 11.52
CA LYS A 45 -11.45 37.17 11.61
C LYS A 45 -10.92 35.97 12.39
N ILE A 46 -11.56 35.66 13.53
CA ILE A 46 -11.21 34.48 14.35
C ILE A 46 -11.46 33.19 13.56
N MET A 47 -12.60 33.06 12.88
CA MET A 47 -12.93 31.86 12.07
C MET A 47 -11.94 31.67 10.91
N LYS A 48 -11.46 32.75 10.29
CA LYS A 48 -10.40 32.69 9.27
C LYS A 48 -9.07 32.21 9.85
N ILE A 49 -8.68 32.70 11.04
CA ILE A 49 -7.47 32.25 11.74
C ILE A 49 -7.60 30.78 12.13
N VAL A 50 -8.73 30.35 12.70
CA VAL A 50 -8.98 28.96 13.07
C VAL A 50 -8.89 28.04 11.86
N ASN A 51 -9.53 28.40 10.73
CA ASN A 51 -9.49 27.58 9.54
C ASN A 51 -8.08 27.53 8.91
N GLN A 52 -7.32 28.63 9.01
CA GLN A 52 -5.93 28.69 8.56
C GLN A 52 -5.02 27.83 9.45
N VAL A 53 -5.17 27.89 10.78
CA VAL A 53 -4.44 27.03 11.73
C VAL A 53 -4.80 25.57 11.52
N LEU A 54 -6.09 25.24 11.36
CA LEU A 54 -6.55 23.89 11.08
C LEU A 54 -5.97 23.36 9.76
N SER A 55 -5.94 24.18 8.71
CA SER A 55 -5.31 23.83 7.43
C SER A 55 -3.82 23.55 7.57
N VAL A 56 -3.10 24.34 8.39
CA VAL A 56 -1.67 24.11 8.65
C VAL A 56 -1.45 22.81 9.43
N VAL A 57 -2.29 22.53 10.44
CA VAL A 57 -2.22 21.28 11.21
C VAL A 57 -2.50 20.06 10.31
N ILE A 58 -3.51 20.13 9.45
CA ILE A 58 -3.82 19.07 8.48
C ILE A 58 -2.67 18.92 7.47
N ALA A 59 -2.10 20.01 6.98
CA ALA A 59 -0.95 19.95 6.06
C ALA A 59 0.28 19.30 6.71
N LEU A 60 0.59 19.63 7.96
CA LEU A 60 1.66 18.99 8.72
C LEU A 60 1.41 17.50 8.96
N LEU A 61 0.16 17.12 9.27
CA LEU A 61 -0.24 15.71 9.37
C LEU A 61 -0.07 14.96 8.03
N LEU A 62 -0.44 15.58 6.91
CA LEU A 62 -0.25 14.98 5.59
C LEU A 62 1.24 14.86 5.22
N ILE A 63 2.05 15.89 5.51
CA ILE A 63 3.49 15.85 5.26
C ILE A 63 4.15 14.75 6.09
N THR A 64 3.84 14.65 7.39
CA THR A 64 4.37 13.58 8.25
C THR A 64 3.93 12.20 7.78
N LEU A 65 2.70 12.04 7.30
CA LEU A 65 2.20 10.81 6.71
C LEU A 65 2.92 10.46 5.40
N ILE A 66 3.14 11.43 4.51
CA ILE A 66 3.90 11.26 3.27
C ILE A 66 5.35 10.87 3.57
N VAL A 67 6.01 11.59 4.47
CA VAL A 67 7.39 11.30 4.89
C VAL A 67 7.46 9.90 5.51
N GLY A 68 6.50 9.54 6.37
CA GLY A 68 6.42 8.20 6.98
C GLY A 68 6.19 7.07 5.97
N ILE A 69 5.46 7.32 4.89
CA ILE A 69 5.24 6.35 3.79
C ILE A 69 6.54 6.07 3.02
N PHE A 70 7.34 7.10 2.80
CA PHE A 70 8.58 7.04 2.02
C PHE A 70 9.85 6.86 2.86
N PHE A 71 9.72 6.77 4.18
CA PHE A 71 10.87 6.57 5.06
C PHE A 71 11.44 5.16 4.89
N PRO A 72 12.77 5.00 4.82
CA PRO A 72 13.41 3.70 4.61
C PRO A 72 13.14 2.77 5.79
N VAL A 73 12.58 1.59 5.51
CA VAL A 73 12.36 0.54 6.52
C VAL A 73 13.53 -0.44 6.47
N ALA A 74 14.04 -0.87 7.63
CA ALA A 74 15.01 -1.96 7.69
C ALA A 74 14.41 -3.23 7.07
N HIS A 75 15.05 -3.76 6.03
CA HIS A 75 14.63 -4.96 5.32
C HIS A 75 15.86 -5.77 4.94
N LEU A 76 15.69 -7.09 4.80
CA LEU A 76 16.77 -7.95 4.35
C LEU A 76 16.98 -7.74 2.85
N THR A 77 18.22 -7.44 2.46
CA THR A 77 18.63 -7.28 1.07
C THR A 77 19.58 -8.40 0.68
N GLY A 78 19.30 -9.06 -0.44
CA GLY A 78 20.26 -9.83 -1.22
C GLY A 78 21.24 -10.71 -0.43
N ASN A 79 20.80 -11.91 -0.06
CA ASN A 79 21.68 -13.04 0.14
C ASN A 79 21.41 -14.03 -1.00
N GLU A 80 22.45 -14.69 -1.54
CA GLU A 80 22.21 -15.91 -2.30
C GLU A 80 21.69 -16.99 -1.34
N PRO A 81 20.70 -17.80 -1.74
CA PRO A 81 20.22 -18.85 -0.87
C PRO A 81 21.36 -19.84 -0.63
N SER A 82 21.49 -20.33 0.60
CA SER A 82 22.49 -21.38 0.89
C SER A 82 22.27 -22.60 -0.02
N ALA A 83 23.35 -23.31 -0.33
CA ALA A 83 23.29 -24.52 -1.15
C ALA A 83 22.31 -25.55 -0.56
N ASP A 84 22.28 -25.64 0.77
CA ASP A 84 21.37 -26.53 1.51
C ASP A 84 19.91 -26.07 1.41
N ALA A 85 19.63 -24.76 1.54
CA ALA A 85 18.28 -24.23 1.36
C ALA A 85 17.76 -24.45 -0.07
N THR A 86 18.63 -24.31 -1.08
CA THR A 86 18.27 -24.57 -2.48
C THR A 86 17.89 -26.03 -2.69
N LYS A 87 18.71 -26.97 -2.18
CA LYS A 87 18.40 -28.41 -2.23
C LYS A 87 17.12 -28.75 -1.49
N GLN A 88 16.93 -28.22 -0.28
CA GLN A 88 15.71 -28.43 0.51
C GLN A 88 14.47 -27.88 -0.20
N PHE A 89 14.58 -26.75 -0.90
CA PHE A 89 13.49 -26.16 -1.67
C PHE A 89 13.14 -26.98 -2.91
N GLU A 90 14.13 -27.51 -3.64
CA GLU A 90 13.92 -28.43 -4.77
C GLU A 90 13.33 -29.76 -4.32
N GLU A 91 13.83 -30.30 -3.21
CA GLU A 91 13.28 -31.50 -2.57
C GLU A 91 11.83 -31.26 -2.14
N ALA A 92 11.49 -30.13 -1.50
CA ALA A 92 10.12 -29.83 -1.10
C ALA A 92 9.16 -29.75 -2.29
N GLN A 93 9.61 -29.26 -3.45
CA GLN A 93 8.81 -29.22 -4.68
C GLN A 93 8.56 -30.63 -5.26
N THR A 94 9.59 -31.47 -5.27
CA THR A 94 9.58 -32.80 -5.89
C THR A 94 9.13 -33.91 -4.95
N PHE A 95 9.10 -33.67 -3.64
CA PHE A 95 8.70 -34.63 -2.63
C PHE A 95 7.30 -35.17 -2.90
N GLY A 96 7.17 -36.49 -2.86
CA GLY A 96 5.91 -37.18 -3.14
C GLY A 96 5.49 -37.26 -4.61
N VAL A 97 6.23 -36.65 -5.55
CA VAL A 97 6.01 -36.91 -6.99
C VAL A 97 6.54 -38.31 -7.28
N GLN A 98 5.64 -39.28 -7.48
CA GLN A 98 6.06 -40.59 -7.98
C GLN A 98 6.70 -40.37 -9.36
N ALA A 99 8.00 -40.65 -9.47
CA ALA A 99 8.61 -40.84 -10.77
C ALA A 99 7.76 -41.90 -11.50
N VAL A 100 7.17 -41.54 -12.64
CA VAL A 100 6.46 -42.47 -13.52
C VAL A 100 7.50 -43.43 -14.08
N ARG A 101 7.92 -44.42 -13.29
CA ARG A 101 8.71 -45.54 -13.76
C ARG A 101 7.75 -46.39 -14.59
N ARG A 102 7.89 -46.33 -15.92
CA ARG A 102 7.32 -47.29 -16.85
C ARG A 102 7.98 -48.65 -16.58
N GLY A 103 7.53 -49.35 -15.56
CA GLY A 103 8.10 -50.63 -15.15
C GLY A 103 7.32 -51.25 -14.00
N ARG A 104 6.87 -52.48 -14.23
CA ARG A 104 6.20 -53.44 -13.33
C ARG A 104 6.27 -53.07 -11.84
N ARG A 105 5.14 -52.70 -11.23
CA ARG A 105 5.04 -52.46 -9.77
C ARG A 105 5.30 -53.78 -9.01
N PRO A 106 6.24 -53.82 -8.06
CA PRO A 106 6.31 -54.92 -7.09
C PRO A 106 5.11 -54.89 -6.11
N PRO A 107 4.85 -55.99 -5.39
CA PRO A 107 3.71 -56.07 -4.46
C PRO A 107 3.85 -55.03 -3.35
N ARG A 108 2.77 -54.30 -3.07
CA ARG A 108 2.72 -53.20 -2.09
C ARG A 108 2.56 -53.76 -0.68
N ASN A 109 3.44 -53.39 0.25
CA ASN A 109 3.34 -53.78 1.65
C ASN A 109 2.34 -52.85 2.36
N LYS A 110 1.48 -53.39 3.25
CA LYS A 110 0.38 -52.63 3.90
C LYS A 110 0.87 -51.55 4.87
N ASP A 111 2.13 -51.62 5.30
CA ASP A 111 2.76 -50.63 6.18
C ASP A 111 3.29 -49.38 5.43
N ASP A 112 3.26 -49.39 4.09
CA ASP A 112 3.67 -48.24 3.25
C ASP A 112 2.59 -47.14 3.16
N ASP A 113 1.44 -47.31 3.80
CA ASP A 113 0.28 -46.40 3.74
C ASP A 113 0.30 -45.27 4.77
N LYS A 114 1.35 -45.16 5.61
CA LYS A 114 1.54 -43.95 6.42
C LYS A 114 2.03 -42.83 5.49
N PRO A 115 1.35 -41.67 5.42
CA PRO A 115 1.81 -40.57 4.58
C PRO A 115 3.20 -40.14 5.04
N SER A 116 4.22 -40.48 4.24
CA SER A 116 5.58 -40.02 4.46
C SER A 116 5.55 -38.49 4.41
N SER A 117 5.78 -37.86 5.57
CA SER A 117 5.91 -36.43 5.72
C SER A 117 7.38 -36.07 5.94
N LYS A 118 7.87 -35.02 5.27
CA LYS A 118 9.22 -34.49 5.47
C LYS A 118 9.15 -33.03 5.85
N SER A 119 9.97 -32.64 6.83
CA SER A 119 10.09 -31.27 7.31
C SER A 119 11.35 -30.62 6.76
N PHE A 120 11.24 -29.36 6.36
CA PHE A 120 12.32 -28.53 5.83
C PHE A 120 12.37 -27.22 6.60
N THR A 121 13.56 -26.73 6.93
CA THR A 121 13.75 -25.54 7.77
C THR A 121 14.55 -24.49 7.01
N PHE A 122 14.00 -23.28 6.92
CA PHE A 122 14.58 -22.16 6.21
C PHE A 122 14.82 -21.00 7.17
N SER A 123 15.99 -20.37 7.07
CA SER A 123 16.24 -19.11 7.77
C SER A 123 15.48 -17.96 7.11
N SER A 124 15.31 -16.84 7.83
CA SER A 124 14.71 -15.61 7.25
C SER A 124 15.49 -15.11 6.02
N GLN A 125 16.81 -15.29 6.03
CA GLN A 125 17.71 -14.90 4.94
C GLN A 125 17.53 -15.82 3.72
N ASP A 126 17.54 -17.14 3.92
CA ASP A 126 17.33 -18.12 2.85
C ASP A 126 15.93 -18.00 2.24
N ALA A 127 14.90 -17.81 3.07
CA ALA A 127 13.52 -17.64 2.62
C ALA A 127 13.37 -16.38 1.75
N THR A 128 13.98 -15.27 2.17
CA THR A 128 14.04 -14.02 1.38
C THR A 128 14.70 -14.27 0.02
N ALA A 129 15.86 -14.93 0.01
CA ALA A 129 16.60 -15.22 -1.21
C ALA A 129 15.85 -16.13 -2.18
N LEU A 130 15.27 -17.23 -1.67
CA LEU A 130 14.48 -18.20 -2.44
C LEU A 130 13.23 -17.55 -3.03
N LEU A 131 12.54 -16.69 -2.27
CA LEU A 131 11.35 -15.98 -2.76
C LEU A 131 11.69 -14.99 -3.86
N ASN A 132 12.73 -14.18 -3.70
CA ASN A 132 13.16 -13.25 -4.75
C ASN A 132 13.51 -13.99 -6.06
N LYS A 133 14.22 -15.12 -5.95
CA LYS A 133 14.56 -15.98 -7.10
C LYS A 133 13.31 -16.61 -7.72
N SER A 134 12.40 -17.14 -6.90
CA SER A 134 11.18 -17.81 -7.36
C SER A 134 10.18 -16.86 -8.01
N LEU A 135 10.11 -15.62 -7.53
CA LEU A 135 9.25 -14.57 -8.03
C LEU A 135 9.86 -13.79 -9.19
N HIS A 136 11.11 -14.09 -9.59
CA HIS A 136 11.84 -13.37 -10.64
C HIS A 136 11.89 -11.85 -10.40
N LEU A 137 12.08 -11.44 -9.14
CA LEU A 137 12.26 -10.03 -8.81
C LEU A 137 13.66 -9.56 -9.24
N PRO A 138 13.81 -8.34 -9.80
CA PRO A 138 12.79 -7.28 -9.89
C PRO A 138 11.78 -7.46 -11.04
N ILE A 139 10.50 -7.12 -10.80
CA ILE A 139 9.43 -7.11 -11.81
C ILE A 139 8.96 -5.67 -12.04
N THR A 140 8.97 -5.24 -13.30
CA THR A 140 8.43 -3.95 -13.73
C THR A 140 6.99 -4.10 -14.20
N GLY A 141 6.06 -3.35 -13.59
CA GLY A 141 4.67 -3.31 -14.07
C GLY A 141 4.56 -2.68 -15.47
N GLY A 142 3.53 -3.05 -16.24
CA GLY A 142 3.41 -2.72 -17.67
C GLY A 142 3.56 -1.25 -18.06
N ASP A 143 3.24 -0.31 -17.15
CA ASP A 143 3.37 1.14 -17.40
C ASP A 143 4.72 1.72 -16.96
N ASN A 144 5.68 0.90 -16.49
CA ASN A 144 6.97 1.31 -15.91
C ASN A 144 6.85 2.26 -14.69
N LYS A 145 5.64 2.41 -14.14
CA LYS A 145 5.32 3.30 -13.00
C LYS A 145 5.62 2.69 -11.64
N LEU A 146 5.66 1.37 -11.54
CA LEU A 146 5.92 0.66 -10.29
C LEU A 146 6.77 -0.58 -10.55
N THR A 147 7.98 -0.60 -10.01
CA THR A 147 8.87 -1.77 -10.05
C THR A 147 8.89 -2.42 -8.68
N SER A 148 8.60 -3.72 -8.60
CA SER A 148 8.81 -4.50 -7.38
C SER A 148 10.26 -4.95 -7.37
N GLU A 149 11.05 -4.52 -6.38
CA GLU A 149 12.50 -4.76 -6.37
C GLU A 149 12.90 -5.94 -5.51
N ASN A 150 12.32 -6.04 -4.31
CA ASN A 150 12.73 -7.02 -3.32
C ASN A 150 11.55 -7.36 -2.40
N LEU A 151 11.39 -8.64 -2.10
CA LEU A 151 10.49 -9.15 -1.08
C LEU A 151 11.31 -9.74 0.08
N SER A 152 11.40 -9.01 1.19
CA SER A 152 12.04 -9.48 2.41
C SER A 152 11.03 -10.20 3.31
N VAL A 153 11.48 -11.28 3.93
CA VAL A 153 10.70 -12.06 4.90
C VAL A 153 11.48 -12.24 6.17
N SER A 154 10.87 -11.90 7.31
CA SER A 154 11.41 -12.18 8.64
C SER A 154 10.43 -12.98 9.49
N PHE A 155 10.97 -13.92 10.24
CA PHE A 155 10.22 -14.82 11.11
C PHE A 155 10.39 -14.40 12.57
N ALA A 156 9.28 -14.13 13.24
CA ALA A 156 9.25 -13.74 14.64
C ALA A 156 8.86 -14.92 15.53
N GLY A 157 9.46 -15.01 16.72
CA GLY A 157 9.21 -16.10 17.68
C GLY A 157 7.79 -16.17 18.25
N ASP A 158 6.91 -15.21 17.94
CA ASP A 158 5.48 -15.21 18.28
C ASP A 158 4.61 -16.03 17.29
N GLY A 159 5.25 -16.67 16.32
CA GLY A 159 4.60 -17.43 15.25
C GLY A 159 4.12 -16.57 14.09
N CYS A 160 4.53 -15.30 14.00
CA CYS A 160 4.22 -14.40 12.90
C CYS A 160 5.37 -14.32 11.89
N ALA A 161 5.03 -14.15 10.61
CA ALA A 161 5.96 -13.76 9.56
C ALA A 161 5.69 -12.31 9.15
N THR A 162 6.75 -11.52 9.00
CA THR A 162 6.69 -10.16 8.47
C THR A 162 7.21 -10.19 7.03
N LEU A 163 6.38 -9.75 6.10
CA LEU A 163 6.66 -9.62 4.68
C LEU A 163 6.85 -8.14 4.35
N ILE A 164 7.99 -7.74 3.80
CA ILE A 164 8.28 -6.37 3.39
C ILE A 164 8.56 -6.37 1.89
N LEU A 165 7.62 -5.83 1.11
CA LEU A 165 7.78 -5.61 -0.32
C LEU A 165 8.33 -4.20 -0.55
N THR A 166 9.56 -4.13 -1.06
CA THR A 166 10.17 -2.89 -1.53
C THR A 166 9.87 -2.71 -3.02
N SER A 167 9.23 -1.59 -3.35
CA SER A 167 8.94 -1.21 -4.74
C SER A 167 9.48 0.19 -5.03
N LYS A 168 9.89 0.50 -6.27
CA LYS A 168 10.15 1.89 -6.70
C LYS A 168 8.99 2.42 -7.52
N LEU A 169 8.42 3.52 -7.04
CA LEU A 169 7.45 4.33 -7.78
C LEU A 169 8.22 5.24 -8.76
N MET A 170 7.82 5.22 -10.02
CA MET A 170 8.46 5.94 -11.13
C MET A 170 9.98 5.74 -11.21
N GLY A 171 10.44 4.54 -10.82
CA GLY A 171 11.86 4.16 -10.84
C GLY A 171 12.76 4.89 -9.83
N LYS A 172 12.25 5.84 -9.03
CA LYS A 172 13.07 6.68 -8.15
C LYS A 172 12.65 6.67 -6.69
N VAL A 173 11.35 6.56 -6.40
CA VAL A 173 10.84 6.75 -5.05
C VAL A 173 10.60 5.38 -4.39
N PRO A 174 11.39 4.99 -3.36
CA PRO A 174 11.21 3.71 -2.69
C PRO A 174 9.93 3.72 -1.85
N MET A 175 9.12 2.69 -2.00
CA MET A 175 7.88 2.46 -1.27
C MET A 175 7.96 1.07 -0.64
N HIS A 176 7.86 1.02 0.69
CA HIS A 176 7.85 -0.24 1.43
C HIS A 176 6.43 -0.60 1.82
N ASN A 177 5.92 -1.77 1.42
CA ASN A 177 4.66 -2.30 1.92
C ASN A 177 5.00 -3.44 2.89
N THR A 178 4.54 -3.34 4.13
CA THR A 178 4.77 -4.36 5.16
C THR A 178 3.47 -5.06 5.51
N VAL A 179 3.49 -6.38 5.58
CA VAL A 179 2.36 -7.19 6.03
C VAL A 179 2.86 -8.19 7.07
N VAL A 180 2.27 -8.16 8.25
CA VAL A 180 2.49 -9.16 9.29
C VAL A 180 1.38 -10.19 9.18
N VAL A 181 1.76 -11.44 8.93
CA VAL A 181 0.83 -12.57 8.75
C VAL A 181 1.12 -13.67 9.77
N LYS A 182 0.07 -14.34 10.22
CA LYS A 182 0.16 -15.58 10.98
C LYS A 182 -0.32 -16.72 10.09
N PRO A 183 0.58 -17.62 9.64
CA PRO A 183 0.16 -18.76 8.84
C PRO A 183 -0.63 -19.75 9.71
N THR A 184 -1.68 -20.32 9.15
CA THR A 184 -2.47 -21.37 9.79
C THR A 184 -2.85 -22.38 8.72
N VAL A 185 -2.51 -23.65 8.92
CA VAL A 185 -2.90 -24.72 8.01
C VAL A 185 -4.12 -25.42 8.60
N SER A 186 -5.24 -25.38 7.88
CA SER A 186 -6.45 -26.12 8.24
C SER A 186 -6.88 -26.94 7.04
N ASN A 187 -7.05 -28.25 7.22
CA ASN A 187 -7.47 -29.19 6.17
C ASN A 187 -6.59 -29.16 4.90
N GLY A 188 -5.27 -28.97 5.04
CA GLY A 188 -4.34 -28.87 3.91
C GLY A 188 -4.44 -27.57 3.10
N VAL A 189 -5.21 -26.59 3.60
CA VAL A 189 -5.28 -25.24 3.05
C VAL A 189 -4.46 -24.31 3.93
N LEU A 190 -3.44 -23.68 3.34
CA LEU A 190 -2.68 -22.61 3.99
C LEU A 190 -3.50 -21.32 3.99
N ALA A 191 -3.95 -20.89 5.16
CA ALA A 191 -4.50 -19.57 5.40
C ALA A 191 -3.41 -18.64 5.96
N MET A 192 -3.31 -17.42 5.43
CA MET A 192 -2.45 -16.38 5.98
C MET A 192 -3.32 -15.33 6.67
N ASN A 193 -3.41 -15.38 7.99
CA ASN A 193 -4.19 -14.43 8.76
C ASN A 193 -3.40 -13.12 8.89
N VAL A 194 -3.86 -12.07 8.22
CA VAL A 194 -3.23 -10.74 8.26
C VAL A 194 -3.49 -10.11 9.61
N GLN A 195 -2.42 -9.88 10.38
CA GLN A 195 -2.49 -9.23 11.69
C GLN A 195 -2.41 -7.70 11.54
N LYS A 196 -1.44 -7.22 10.77
CA LYS A 196 -1.14 -5.79 10.60
C LYS A 196 -0.62 -5.52 9.19
N THR A 197 -0.97 -4.36 8.64
CA THR A 197 -0.35 -3.86 7.41
C THR A 197 0.19 -2.44 7.62
N LYS A 198 1.30 -2.12 6.96
CA LYS A 198 1.94 -0.81 6.99
C LYS A 198 2.39 -0.42 5.59
N ILE A 199 2.46 0.88 5.33
CA ILE A 199 3.17 1.46 4.20
C ILE A 199 4.25 2.38 4.77
N GLY A 200 5.51 2.07 4.51
CA GLY A 200 6.64 2.63 5.24
C GLY A 200 6.47 2.37 6.74
N PHE A 201 6.43 3.44 7.51
CA PHE A 201 6.19 3.41 8.96
C PHE A 201 4.71 3.60 9.34
N VAL A 202 3.85 3.96 8.38
CA VAL A 202 2.46 4.32 8.65
C VAL A 202 1.60 3.06 8.71
N PRO A 203 0.93 2.78 9.84
CA PRO A 203 -0.06 1.71 9.93
C PRO A 203 -1.26 2.06 9.06
N VAL A 204 -1.71 1.10 8.27
CA VAL A 204 -2.79 1.33 7.30
C VAL A 204 -4.12 0.90 7.91
N PRO A 205 -5.21 1.65 7.68
CA PRO A 205 -6.54 1.26 8.15
C PRO A 205 -7.01 -0.06 7.53
N ALA A 206 -7.86 -0.78 8.26
CA ALA A 206 -8.33 -2.12 7.89
C ALA A 206 -8.95 -2.20 6.47
N GLN A 207 -9.56 -1.11 6.01
CA GLN A 207 -10.16 -1.01 4.67
C GLN A 207 -9.13 -1.15 3.53
N LEU A 208 -7.89 -0.71 3.75
CA LEU A 208 -6.81 -0.82 2.75
C LEU A 208 -6.00 -2.12 2.88
N ASN A 209 -6.21 -2.90 3.95
CA ASN A 209 -5.52 -4.19 4.14
C ASN A 209 -5.70 -5.09 2.91
N GLN A 210 -6.93 -5.20 2.40
CA GLN A 210 -7.22 -6.05 1.23
C GLN A 210 -6.43 -5.62 -0.01
N LYS A 211 -6.33 -4.31 -0.28
CA LYS A 211 -5.55 -3.80 -1.42
C LYS A 211 -4.06 -4.09 -1.28
N ILE A 212 -3.51 -3.99 -0.06
CA ILE A 212 -2.10 -4.30 0.20
C ILE A 212 -1.89 -5.80 0.05
N THR A 213 -2.69 -6.63 0.72
CA THR A 213 -2.58 -8.09 0.66
C THR A 213 -2.75 -8.63 -0.76
N GLN A 214 -3.64 -8.06 -1.57
CA GLN A 214 -3.79 -8.43 -2.98
C GLN A 214 -2.51 -8.25 -3.79
N LYS A 215 -1.67 -7.24 -3.49
CA LYS A 215 -0.36 -7.10 -4.17
C LYS A 215 0.53 -8.31 -3.91
N PHE A 216 0.59 -8.79 -2.67
CA PHE A 216 1.38 -9.98 -2.31
C PHE A 216 0.77 -11.27 -2.90
N VAL A 217 -0.55 -11.36 -2.98
CA VAL A 217 -1.23 -12.50 -3.62
C VAL A 217 -0.95 -12.52 -5.13
N ASN A 218 -1.05 -11.38 -5.81
CA ASN A 218 -0.79 -11.28 -7.24
C ASN A 218 0.69 -11.56 -7.57
N LEU A 219 1.61 -11.14 -6.70
CA LEU A 219 3.04 -11.48 -6.83
C LEU A 219 3.25 -12.99 -6.70
N SER A 220 2.68 -13.63 -5.67
CA SER A 220 2.89 -15.06 -5.43
C SER A 220 2.16 -15.98 -6.41
N GLY A 221 1.02 -15.55 -6.96
CA GLY A 221 0.22 -16.32 -7.92
C GLY A 221 0.89 -16.58 -9.28
N GLY A 222 2.03 -15.94 -9.56
CA GLY A 222 2.83 -16.22 -10.76
C GLY A 222 3.86 -17.35 -10.59
N SER A 223 4.07 -17.87 -9.38
CA SER A 223 5.14 -18.85 -9.11
C SER A 223 4.65 -20.29 -9.05
N THR A 224 4.97 -21.06 -10.10
CA THR A 224 4.69 -22.50 -10.17
C THR A 224 5.42 -23.32 -9.10
N ALA A 225 6.57 -22.83 -8.60
CA ALA A 225 7.33 -23.48 -7.54
C ALA A 225 6.61 -23.38 -6.19
N LEU A 226 6.06 -22.21 -5.87
CA LEU A 226 5.30 -21.99 -4.63
C LEU A 226 3.98 -22.76 -4.63
N ASP A 227 3.30 -22.85 -5.77
CA ASP A 227 2.05 -23.62 -5.90
C ASP A 227 2.25 -25.12 -5.64
N LYS A 228 3.35 -25.69 -6.14
CA LYS A 228 3.70 -27.10 -5.89
C LYS A 228 3.87 -27.40 -4.41
N ILE A 229 4.57 -26.52 -3.68
CA ILE A 229 4.77 -26.67 -2.24
C ILE A 229 3.45 -26.46 -1.49
N LYS A 230 2.71 -25.40 -1.81
CA LYS A 230 1.42 -25.07 -1.19
C LYS A 230 0.42 -26.23 -1.28
N SER A 231 0.37 -26.92 -2.41
CA SER A 231 -0.55 -28.04 -2.63
C SER A 231 -0.29 -29.27 -1.75
N LYS A 232 0.90 -29.39 -1.14
CA LYS A 232 1.36 -30.54 -0.33
C LYS A 232 1.66 -30.16 1.13
N LEU A 233 1.47 -28.90 1.47
CA LEU A 233 1.80 -28.36 2.77
C LEU A 233 0.80 -28.87 3.82
N THR A 234 1.32 -29.41 4.91
CA THR A 234 0.52 -29.98 6.01
C THR A 234 0.67 -29.19 7.30
N GLU A 235 1.88 -28.69 7.57
CA GLU A 235 2.16 -27.93 8.77
C GLU A 235 3.16 -26.81 8.46
N VAL A 236 2.98 -25.69 9.16
CA VAL A 236 3.91 -24.56 9.15
C VAL A 236 4.19 -24.17 10.59
N LYS A 237 5.45 -24.22 11.00
CA LYS A 237 5.93 -23.73 12.29
C LYS A 237 6.88 -22.57 12.06
N ILE A 238 6.63 -21.48 12.77
CA ILE A 238 7.51 -20.33 12.79
C ILE A 238 8.18 -20.29 14.16
N SER A 239 9.50 -20.24 14.14
CA SER A 239 10.35 -20.03 15.30
C SER A 239 11.17 -18.75 15.08
N ASP A 240 11.82 -18.25 16.12
CA ASP A 240 12.61 -17.03 16.00
C ASP A 240 13.67 -17.17 14.89
N GLY A 241 13.61 -16.29 13.89
CA GLY A 241 14.51 -16.28 12.74
C GLY A 241 14.34 -17.42 11.71
N SER A 242 13.45 -18.40 11.93
CA SER A 242 13.33 -19.60 11.09
C SER A 242 11.89 -20.07 10.84
N LEU A 243 11.70 -20.72 9.69
CA LEU A 243 10.46 -21.31 9.23
C LEU A 243 10.66 -22.80 8.98
N THR A 244 9.88 -23.64 9.63
CA THR A 244 9.80 -25.07 9.33
C THR A 244 8.49 -25.37 8.62
N ILE A 245 8.59 -25.95 7.42
CA ILE A 245 7.44 -26.45 6.67
C ILE A 245 7.44 -27.96 6.65
N THR A 246 6.27 -28.57 6.79
CA THR A 246 6.10 -30.02 6.65
C THR A 246 5.23 -30.29 5.43
N VAL A 247 5.76 -31.07 4.50
CA VAL A 247 5.04 -31.53 3.30
C VAL A 247 4.80 -33.02 3.40
N SER A 248 3.60 -33.45 3.02
CA SER A 248 3.25 -34.88 2.96
C SER A 248 3.12 -35.35 1.52
N LYS A 249 3.41 -36.63 1.32
CA LYS A 249 3.04 -37.32 0.09
C LYS A 249 1.50 -37.36 0.00
N LYS A 250 0.95 -36.77 -1.06
CA LYS A 250 -0.45 -36.98 -1.45
C LYS A 250 -0.59 -38.29 -2.22
#